data_AF-A0A7V9QI16-F1
#
_entry.id   AF-A0A7V9QI16-F1
#
_cell.length_a   1.000
_cell.length_b   1.000
_cell.length_c   1.000
_cell.angle_alpha   90.00
_cell.angle_beta   90.00
_cell.angle_gamma   90.00
#
_symmetry.space_group_name_H-M   'P 1'
#
loop_
_entity.id
_entity.type
_entity.pdbx_description
1 polymer ?
#
loop_
_entity_poly.entity_id
_entity_poly.type
_entity_poly.pdbx_seq_one_letter_code
_entity_poly.pdbx_strand_id
1 'polypeptide(L)'
;MRTHVAEPWIEAPLQTFVDDARALFALLLHPNGQVMGQFGFTRAVDVMAACALAAAIHASAGELGRELDGKPFREMYHAGKDRQIFIGDVPTTRHRFVFLTVFDAESSLGLVRIYFQELCALLENAQPPATVQAPISAASLEHDLNRNLAILFGRAPRDSNGSESSISLA
;
A
#
# COMPACT_ATOMS: atom_id res chain seq x y z
N MET A 1 13.97 -15.15 4.69
CA MET A 1 13.09 -14.20 3.96
C MET A 1 13.31 -12.80 4.49
N ARG A 2 13.13 -11.73 3.69
CA ARG A 2 13.00 -10.36 4.23
C ARG A 2 11.57 -9.92 4.00
N THR A 3 10.76 -9.93 5.06
CA THR A 3 9.43 -9.35 5.07
C THR A 3 9.56 -7.84 5.30
N HIS A 4 8.82 -7.04 4.54
CA HIS A 4 8.63 -5.63 4.86
C HIS A 4 7.14 -5.35 4.72
N VAL A 5 6.46 -5.22 5.86
CA VAL A 5 5.04 -4.87 5.93
C VAL A 5 4.90 -3.55 6.64
N ALA A 6 4.10 -2.66 6.07
CA ALA A 6 3.72 -1.41 6.73
C ALA A 6 2.85 -1.71 7.96
N GLU A 7 2.02 -2.76 7.89
CA GLU A 7 1.09 -3.15 8.93
C GLU A 7 1.23 -4.66 9.28
N PRO A 8 1.28 -5.05 10.56
CA PRO A 8 1.53 -6.44 10.95
C PRO A 8 0.50 -7.46 10.45
N TRP A 9 -0.76 -7.05 10.28
CA TRP A 9 -1.86 -7.93 9.87
C TRP A 9 -1.80 -8.37 8.40
N ILE A 10 -0.88 -7.79 7.60
CA ILE A 10 -0.70 -8.09 6.18
C ILE A 10 0.23 -9.31 5.97
N GLU A 11 1.17 -9.55 6.88
CA GLU A 11 2.24 -10.52 6.67
C GLU A 11 1.72 -11.96 6.52
N ALA A 12 0.92 -12.43 7.48
CA ALA A 12 0.41 -13.80 7.46
C ALA A 12 -0.44 -14.13 6.22
N PRO A 13 -1.40 -13.28 5.79
CA PRO A 13 -2.13 -13.50 4.54
C PRO A 13 -1.22 -13.61 3.31
N LEU A 14 -0.23 -12.72 3.16
CA LEU A 14 0.70 -12.76 2.03
C LEU A 14 1.57 -14.02 2.06
N GLN A 15 1.99 -14.46 3.25
CA GLN A 15 2.72 -15.71 3.42
C GLN A 15 1.90 -16.90 2.95
N THR A 16 0.68 -17.06 3.48
CA THR A 16 -0.23 -18.14 3.12
C THR A 16 -0.44 -18.17 1.60
N PHE A 17 -0.69 -17.02 0.97
CA PHE A 17 -0.84 -16.96 -0.48
C PHE A 17 0.40 -17.47 -1.22
N VAL A 18 1.60 -17.03 -0.84
CA VAL A 18 2.84 -17.40 -1.55
C VAL A 18 3.09 -18.90 -1.44
N ASP A 19 2.90 -19.47 -0.25
CA ASP A 19 3.14 -20.88 0.03
C ASP A 19 2.12 -21.76 -0.72
N ASP A 20 0.83 -21.41 -0.63
CA ASP A 20 -0.25 -22.22 -1.20
C ASP A 20 -0.36 -22.08 -2.73
N ALA A 21 -0.22 -20.84 -3.24
CA ALA A 21 -0.24 -20.58 -4.67
C ALA A 21 1.07 -20.92 -5.37
N ARG A 22 2.13 -21.31 -4.64
CA ARG A 22 3.49 -21.53 -5.17
C ARG A 22 3.98 -20.34 -5.99
N ALA A 23 3.68 -19.14 -5.53
CA ALA A 23 4.10 -17.92 -6.20
C ALA A 23 5.57 -17.61 -5.85
N LEU A 24 6.25 -16.84 -6.71
CA LEU A 24 7.61 -16.38 -6.41
C LEU A 24 7.60 -15.32 -5.30
N PHE A 25 6.62 -14.41 -5.37
CA PHE A 25 6.38 -13.38 -4.37
C PHE A 25 4.99 -12.80 -4.50
N ALA A 26 4.54 -12.12 -3.44
CA ALA A 26 3.29 -11.40 -3.39
C ALA A 26 3.51 -9.98 -2.84
N LEU A 27 2.88 -9.00 -3.48
CA LEU A 27 2.92 -7.58 -3.12
C LEU A 27 1.49 -7.07 -2.90
N LEU A 28 1.27 -6.43 -1.77
CA LEU A 28 0.07 -5.64 -1.50
C LEU A 28 0.44 -4.17 -1.54
N LEU A 29 -0.35 -3.37 -2.25
CA LEU A 29 -0.09 -1.95 -2.46
C LEU A 29 -1.38 -1.14 -2.41
N HIS A 30 -1.27 0.15 -2.09
CA HIS A 30 -2.36 1.09 -2.31
C HIS A 30 -2.50 1.40 -3.81
N PRO A 31 -3.69 1.83 -4.27
CA PRO A 31 -3.93 2.25 -5.65
C PRO A 31 -3.05 3.42 -6.13
N ASN A 32 -2.40 4.14 -5.22
CA ASN A 32 -1.42 5.18 -5.54
C ASN A 32 0.01 4.64 -5.78
N GLY A 33 0.22 3.33 -5.70
CA GLY A 33 1.52 2.67 -5.88
C GLY A 33 2.35 2.49 -4.60
N GLN A 34 1.88 2.96 -3.45
CA GLN A 34 2.58 2.77 -2.17
C GLN A 34 2.56 1.30 -1.75
N VAL A 35 3.72 0.75 -1.37
CA VAL A 35 3.87 -0.62 -0.88
C VAL A 35 3.29 -0.74 0.53
N MET A 36 2.36 -1.69 0.72
CA MET A 36 1.77 -2.02 2.02
C MET A 36 2.38 -3.30 2.62
N GLY A 37 2.76 -4.25 1.77
CA GLY A 37 3.42 -5.46 2.22
C GLY A 37 4.06 -6.24 1.08
N GLN A 38 5.11 -6.99 1.42
CA GLN A 38 5.77 -7.92 0.52
C GLN A 38 6.08 -9.24 1.22
N PHE A 39 5.95 -10.34 0.49
CA PHE A 39 6.41 -11.66 0.94
C PHE A 39 6.98 -12.47 -0.24
N GLY A 40 7.94 -13.36 0.04
CA GLY A 40 8.61 -14.20 -0.96
C GLY A 40 9.94 -13.62 -1.51
N PHE A 41 10.35 -14.09 -2.68
CA PHE A 41 11.65 -13.78 -3.28
C PHE A 41 11.59 -12.57 -4.23
N THR A 42 11.94 -11.39 -3.70
CA THR A 42 11.93 -10.12 -4.46
C THR A 42 13.32 -9.59 -4.84
N ARG A 43 14.42 -10.31 -4.53
CA ARG A 43 15.80 -9.75 -4.61
C ARG A 43 16.23 -9.20 -5.97
N ALA A 44 15.62 -9.65 -7.06
CA ALA A 44 15.92 -9.20 -8.42
C ALA A 44 14.94 -8.13 -8.95
N VAL A 45 13.97 -7.69 -8.13
CA VAL A 45 12.89 -6.79 -8.53
C VAL A 45 12.98 -5.50 -7.72
N ASP A 46 12.95 -4.37 -8.40
CA ASP A 46 12.66 -3.09 -7.75
C ASP A 46 11.18 -3.08 -7.35
N VAL A 47 10.91 -3.35 -6.08
CA VAL A 47 9.55 -3.48 -5.53
C VAL A 47 8.78 -2.17 -5.65
N MET A 48 9.44 -1.03 -5.45
CA MET A 48 8.79 0.28 -5.53
C MET A 48 8.35 0.57 -6.97
N ALA A 49 9.25 0.34 -7.93
CA ALA A 49 8.92 0.48 -9.34
C ALA A 49 7.83 -0.50 -9.79
N ALA A 50 7.90 -1.76 -9.34
CA ALA A 50 6.89 -2.77 -9.66
C ALA A 50 5.50 -2.38 -9.14
N CYS A 51 5.40 -1.87 -7.91
CA CYS A 51 4.13 -1.41 -7.35
C CYS A 51 3.59 -0.16 -8.07
N ALA A 52 4.44 0.81 -8.41
CA ALA A 52 4.01 1.98 -9.17
C ALA A 52 3.46 1.59 -10.55
N LEU A 53 4.14 0.67 -11.25
CA LEU A 53 3.69 0.15 -12.54
C LEU A 53 2.39 -0.66 -12.42
N ALA A 54 2.28 -1.52 -11.41
CA ALA A 54 1.07 -2.30 -11.18
C ALA A 54 -0.14 -1.42 -10.87
N ALA A 55 0.03 -0.37 -10.06
CA ALA A 55 -1.00 0.62 -9.80
C ALA A 55 -1.44 1.34 -11.08
N ALA A 56 -0.49 1.74 -11.93
CA ALA A 56 -0.80 2.39 -13.21
C ALA A 56 -1.55 1.47 -14.18
N ILE A 57 -1.13 0.19 -14.30
CA ILE A 57 -1.81 -0.82 -15.12
C ILE A 57 -3.23 -1.04 -14.61
N HIS A 58 -3.40 -1.20 -13.29
CA HIS A 58 -4.69 -1.39 -12.65
C HIS A 58 -5.64 -0.20 -12.88
N ALA A 59 -5.16 1.02 -12.66
CA ALA A 59 -5.96 2.22 -12.90
C ALA A 59 -6.38 2.36 -14.37
N SER A 60 -5.45 2.11 -15.29
CA SER A 60 -5.71 2.20 -16.74
C SER A 60 -6.69 1.12 -17.20
N ALA A 61 -6.52 -0.12 -16.75
CA ALA A 61 -7.45 -1.21 -17.04
C ALA A 61 -8.84 -0.97 -16.43
N GLY A 62 -8.88 -0.35 -15.25
CA GLY A 62 -10.12 0.08 -14.62
C GLY A 62 -10.89 1.10 -15.46
N GLU A 63 -10.21 2.09 -16.03
CA GLU A 63 -10.83 3.08 -16.92
C GLU A 63 -11.28 2.45 -18.24
N LEU A 64 -10.42 1.63 -18.85
CA LEU A 64 -10.75 0.90 -20.07
C LEU A 64 -12.01 0.04 -19.90
N GLY A 65 -12.15 -0.67 -18.78
CA GLY A 65 -13.35 -1.45 -18.50
C GLY A 65 -14.60 -0.58 -18.35
N ARG A 66 -14.49 0.61 -17.75
CA ARG A 66 -15.62 1.55 -17.68
C ARG A 66 -16.04 2.03 -19.06
N GLU A 67 -15.09 2.30 -19.93
CA GLU A 67 -15.35 2.73 -21.30
C GLU A 67 -16.01 1.62 -22.14
N LEU A 68 -15.52 0.38 -22.02
CA LEU A 68 -15.99 -0.74 -22.85
C LEU A 68 -17.26 -1.43 -22.30
N ASP A 69 -17.32 -1.65 -20.99
CA ASP A 69 -18.32 -2.51 -20.34
C ASP A 69 -19.16 -1.76 -19.28
N GLY A 70 -18.92 -0.46 -19.06
CA GLY A 70 -19.57 0.32 -18.00
C GLY A 70 -19.11 -0.05 -16.58
N LYS A 71 -18.11 -0.94 -16.44
CA LYS A 71 -17.60 -1.44 -15.15
C LYS A 71 -16.08 -1.68 -15.22
N PRO A 72 -15.32 -1.40 -14.15
CA PRO A 72 -13.87 -1.55 -14.20
C PRO A 72 -13.44 -3.01 -14.32
N PHE A 73 -12.37 -3.26 -15.07
CA PHE A 73 -11.64 -4.53 -14.98
C PHE A 73 -10.94 -4.62 -13.63
N ARG A 74 -11.06 -5.77 -12.97
CA ARG A 74 -10.57 -5.98 -11.59
C ARG A 74 -9.43 -6.99 -11.48
N GLU A 75 -9.22 -7.78 -12.52
CA GLU A 75 -8.17 -8.79 -12.57
C GLU A 75 -7.47 -8.65 -13.93
N MET A 76 -6.14 -8.59 -13.92
CA MET A 76 -5.31 -8.55 -15.11
C MET A 76 -4.30 -9.69 -15.05
N TYR A 77 -4.11 -10.34 -16.19
CA TYR A 77 -3.14 -11.41 -16.37
C TYR A 77 -2.22 -11.06 -17.54
N HIS A 78 -0.92 -11.10 -17.28
CA HIS A 78 0.09 -10.91 -18.32
C HIS A 78 0.91 -12.17 -18.48
N ALA A 79 0.80 -12.77 -19.67
CA ALA A 79 1.53 -13.98 -19.98
C ALA A 79 2.95 -13.67 -20.45
N GLY A 80 3.95 -14.23 -19.78
CA GLY A 80 5.34 -14.19 -20.21
C GLY A 80 5.86 -15.58 -20.56
N LYS A 81 7.11 -15.64 -21.05
CA LYS A 81 7.74 -16.92 -21.45
C LYS A 81 8.01 -17.81 -20.24
N ASP A 82 8.71 -17.28 -19.23
CA ASP A 82 9.14 -18.03 -18.05
C ASP A 82 8.39 -17.61 -16.79
N ARG A 83 7.78 -16.41 -16.82
CA ARG A 83 7.09 -15.80 -15.67
C ARG A 83 5.77 -15.22 -16.11
N GLN A 84 4.78 -15.34 -15.23
CA GLN A 84 3.44 -14.85 -15.40
C GLN A 84 3.16 -13.79 -14.33
N ILE A 85 2.33 -12.80 -14.65
CA ILE A 85 1.94 -11.74 -13.72
C ILE A 85 0.43 -11.77 -13.54
N PHE A 86 -0.02 -11.72 -12.29
CA PHE A 86 -1.40 -11.47 -11.93
C PHE A 86 -1.49 -10.20 -11.10
N ILE A 87 -2.41 -9.31 -11.49
CA ILE A 87 -2.74 -8.09 -10.76
C ILE A 87 -4.23 -8.14 -10.43
N GLY A 88 -4.60 -7.94 -9.18
CA GLY A 88 -5.98 -8.07 -8.70
C GLY A 88 -6.41 -6.94 -7.79
N ASP A 89 -7.67 -6.54 -7.92
CA ASP A 89 -8.36 -5.61 -7.01
C ASP A 89 -8.65 -6.34 -5.69
N VAL A 90 -8.16 -5.85 -4.56
CA VAL A 90 -8.42 -6.41 -3.22
C VAL A 90 -9.43 -5.52 -2.53
N PRO A 91 -10.73 -5.86 -2.57
CA PRO A 91 -11.73 -5.11 -1.86
C PRO A 91 -11.62 -5.42 -0.37
N THR A 92 -11.57 -4.37 0.46
CA THR A 92 -11.85 -4.50 1.89
C THR A 92 -12.94 -3.52 2.29
N THR A 93 -13.60 -3.73 3.42
CA THR A 93 -14.68 -2.83 3.90
C THR A 93 -14.23 -1.39 4.12
N ARG A 94 -12.92 -1.14 4.28
CA ARG A 94 -12.38 0.19 4.62
C ARG A 94 -11.35 0.75 3.65
N HIS A 95 -10.58 -0.13 3.04
CA HIS A 95 -9.52 0.23 2.12
C HIS A 95 -9.69 -0.51 0.80
N ARG A 96 -9.17 0.08 -0.28
CA ARG A 96 -8.96 -0.65 -1.53
C ARG A 96 -7.47 -0.81 -1.68
N PHE A 97 -7.06 -2.04 -1.94
CA PHE A 97 -5.68 -2.36 -2.29
C PHE A 97 -5.64 -2.94 -3.68
N VAL A 98 -4.45 -2.89 -4.27
CA VAL A 98 -4.09 -3.65 -5.46
C VAL A 98 -3.12 -4.73 -5.01
N PHE A 99 -3.27 -5.91 -5.58
CA PHE A 99 -2.41 -7.05 -5.37
C PHE A 99 -1.60 -7.31 -6.63
N LEU A 100 -0.33 -7.64 -6.49
CA LEU A 100 0.55 -8.06 -7.56
C LEU A 100 1.26 -9.35 -7.13
N THR A 101 1.23 -10.37 -7.99
CA THR A 101 2.02 -11.58 -7.82
C THR A 101 2.70 -11.98 -9.12
N VAL A 102 3.84 -12.65 -8.99
CA VAL A 102 4.57 -13.26 -10.09
C VAL A 102 4.77 -14.73 -9.79
N PHE A 103 4.53 -15.57 -10.77
CA PHE A 103 4.66 -17.01 -10.66
C PHE A 103 5.26 -17.61 -11.93
N ASP A 104 5.84 -18.80 -11.81
CA ASP A 104 6.44 -19.54 -12.93
C ASP A 104 5.72 -20.88 -13.14
N ALA A 105 6.38 -21.84 -13.77
CA ALA A 105 5.83 -23.15 -14.10
C ALA A 105 5.42 -23.99 -12.87
N GLU A 106 5.86 -23.63 -11.66
CA GLU A 106 5.44 -24.30 -10.41
C GLU A 106 4.01 -23.94 -9.99
N SER A 107 3.38 -22.98 -10.66
CA SER A 107 2.00 -22.53 -10.42
C SER A 107 1.20 -22.37 -11.72
N SER A 108 -0.07 -22.00 -11.58
CA SER A 108 -0.97 -21.71 -12.70
C SER A 108 -1.91 -20.55 -12.36
N LEU A 109 -2.45 -19.89 -13.39
CA LEU A 109 -3.45 -18.84 -13.21
C LEU A 109 -4.67 -19.32 -12.41
N GLY A 110 -5.11 -20.57 -12.62
CA GLY A 110 -6.23 -21.14 -11.86
C GLY A 110 -5.93 -21.23 -10.37
N LEU A 111 -4.74 -21.72 -10.00
CA LEU A 111 -4.30 -21.83 -8.62
C LEU A 111 -4.15 -20.46 -7.96
N VAL A 112 -3.52 -19.52 -8.66
CA VAL A 112 -3.38 -18.13 -8.23
C VAL A 112 -4.73 -17.47 -7.96
N ARG A 113 -5.72 -17.69 -8.82
CA ARG A 113 -7.05 -17.11 -8.63
C ARG A 113 -7.79 -17.69 -7.43
N ILE A 114 -7.66 -18.99 -7.15
CA ILE A 114 -8.25 -19.61 -5.96
C ILE A 114 -7.67 -18.97 -4.69
N TYR A 115 -6.34 -18.99 -4.55
CA TYR A 115 -5.70 -18.46 -3.35
C TYR A 115 -5.75 -16.94 -3.26
N PHE A 116 -5.94 -16.22 -4.38
CA PHE A 116 -6.21 -14.79 -4.34
C PHE A 116 -7.55 -14.47 -3.66
N GLN A 117 -8.59 -15.29 -3.87
CA GLN A 117 -9.86 -15.12 -3.16
C GLN A 117 -9.72 -15.41 -1.67
N GLU A 118 -8.93 -16.43 -1.32
CA GLU A 118 -8.61 -16.74 0.09
C GLU A 118 -7.81 -15.61 0.76
N LEU A 119 -6.80 -15.06 0.06
CA LEU A 119 -6.05 -13.88 0.50
C LEU A 119 -7.00 -12.71 0.80
N CYS A 120 -7.94 -12.42 -0.09
CA CYS A 120 -8.91 -11.33 0.12
C CYS A 120 -9.71 -11.54 1.41
N ALA A 121 -10.18 -12.76 1.67
CA ALA A 121 -10.91 -13.08 2.88
C ALA A 121 -10.03 -12.98 4.15
N LEU A 122 -8.78 -13.44 4.08
CA LEU A 122 -7.83 -13.33 5.19
C LEU A 122 -7.50 -11.87 5.51
N LEU A 123 -7.29 -11.03 4.49
CA LEU A 123 -7.02 -9.61 4.68
C LEU A 123 -8.22 -8.87 5.29
N GLU A 124 -9.44 -9.14 4.83
CA GLU A 124 -10.65 -8.56 5.41
C GLU A 124 -10.80 -8.91 6.91
N ASN A 125 -10.54 -10.17 7.27
CA ASN A 125 -10.66 -10.63 8.66
C ASN A 125 -9.53 -10.14 9.58
N ALA A 126 -8.34 -9.90 9.02
CA ALA A 126 -7.16 -9.51 9.80
C ALA A 126 -7.10 -8.00 10.10
N GLN A 127 -7.88 -7.17 9.38
CA GLN A 127 -7.86 -5.72 9.54
C GLN A 127 -8.30 -5.30 10.97
N PRO A 128 -7.50 -4.47 11.68
CA PRO A 128 -7.85 -4.00 13.01
C PRO A 128 -9.11 -3.14 12.97
N PRO A 129 -9.93 -3.07 14.03
CA PRO A 129 -11.14 -2.25 14.08
C PRO A 129 -10.85 -0.76 13.85
N ALA A 130 -11.83 -0.03 13.30
CA ALA A 130 -11.64 1.35 12.89
C ALA A 130 -11.41 2.16 14.16
N THR A 131 -10.21 2.69 14.31
CA THR A 131 -9.97 3.65 15.38
C THR A 131 -10.67 4.93 14.96
N VAL A 132 -11.76 5.29 15.66
CA VAL A 132 -12.39 6.60 15.50
C VAL A 132 -11.37 7.63 15.97
N GLN A 133 -10.66 8.24 15.03
CA GLN A 133 -9.81 9.38 15.34
C GLN A 133 -10.73 10.56 15.68
N ALA A 134 -10.59 11.09 16.89
CA ALA A 134 -11.26 12.34 17.26
C ALA A 134 -10.88 13.43 16.23
N PRO A 135 -11.82 14.29 15.81
CA PRO A 135 -11.54 15.31 14.81
C PRO A 135 -10.36 16.18 15.25
N ILE A 136 -9.25 16.07 14.51
CA ILE A 136 -8.04 16.85 14.76
C ILE A 136 -8.35 18.29 14.34
N SER A 137 -8.21 19.25 15.27
CA SER A 137 -8.41 20.66 14.93
C SER A 137 -7.29 21.15 14.00
N ALA A 138 -7.62 22.05 13.07
CA ALA A 138 -6.64 22.62 12.14
C ALA A 138 -5.45 23.27 12.87
N ALA A 139 -5.73 23.94 14.00
CA ALA A 139 -4.70 24.57 14.82
C ALA A 139 -3.74 23.55 15.48
N SER A 140 -4.24 22.41 15.93
CA SER A 140 -3.40 21.34 16.48
C SER A 140 -2.53 20.72 15.39
N LEU A 141 -3.11 20.47 14.22
CA LEU A 141 -2.39 19.90 13.08
C LEU A 141 -1.27 20.82 12.59
N GLU A 142 -1.55 22.11 12.44
CA GLU A 142 -0.56 23.10 11.99
C GLU A 142 0.61 23.21 12.97
N HIS A 143 0.31 23.21 14.27
CA HIS A 143 1.32 23.24 15.32
C HIS A 143 2.21 21.97 15.30
N ASP A 144 1.60 20.79 15.19
CA ASP A 144 2.31 19.51 15.12
C ASP A 144 3.17 19.40 13.84
N LEU A 145 2.65 19.87 12.70
CA LEU A 145 3.35 19.88 11.43
C LEU A 145 4.58 20.79 11.47
N ASN A 146 4.42 22.03 11.94
CA ASN A 146 5.53 22.96 12.06
C ASN A 146 6.61 22.46 13.01
N ARG A 147 6.22 21.85 14.14
CA ARG A 147 7.18 21.25 15.08
C ARG A 147 7.97 20.12 14.43
N ASN A 148 7.31 19.20 13.74
CA ASN A 148 7.98 18.07 13.10
C ASN A 148 8.88 18.51 11.93
N LEU A 149 8.44 19.47 11.12
CA LEU A 149 9.25 20.07 10.04
C LEU A 149 10.48 20.79 10.61
N ALA A 150 10.32 21.54 11.69
CA ALA A 150 11.42 22.20 12.38
C ALA A 150 12.50 21.21 12.84
N ILE A 151 12.08 20.06 13.38
CA ILE A 151 12.98 18.96 13.76
C ILE A 151 13.68 18.36 12.53
N LEU A 152 12.93 18.02 11.48
CA LEU A 152 13.46 17.41 10.26
C LEU A 152 14.47 18.31 9.53
N PHE A 153 14.26 19.63 9.56
CA PHE A 153 15.12 20.61 8.90
C PHE A 153 16.07 21.34 9.86
N GLY A 154 16.18 20.91 11.11
CA GLY A 154 17.11 21.46 12.10
C GLY A 154 16.91 22.94 12.43
N ARG A 155 15.70 23.48 12.23
CA ARG A 155 15.36 24.87 12.57
C ARG A 155 14.80 24.88 13.99
N ALA A 156 15.45 25.54 14.94
CA ALA A 156 14.87 25.72 16.27
C ALA A 156 13.51 26.46 16.12
N PRO A 157 12.45 26.05 16.85
CA PRO A 157 11.20 26.80 16.90
C PRO A 157 11.52 28.25 17.29
N ARG A 158 11.06 29.21 16.50
CA ARG A 158 11.14 30.62 16.88
C ARG A 158 10.08 30.86 17.93
N ASP A 159 10.50 30.87 19.20
CA ASP A 159 9.68 31.36 20.29
C ASP A 159 9.42 32.85 20.05
N SER A 160 8.23 33.18 19.56
CA SER A 160 7.74 34.55 19.51
C SER A 160 7.34 34.99 20.91
N ASN A 161 8.32 35.26 21.77
CA ASN A 161 8.10 36.00 23.00
C ASN A 161 8.79 37.36 22.85
N GLY A 162 8.03 38.33 22.33
CA GLY A 162 8.44 39.73 22.31
C GLY A 162 8.50 40.26 23.74
N SER A 163 9.72 40.38 24.27
CA SER A 163 9.97 41.16 25.46
C SER A 163 9.73 42.64 25.14
N GLU A 164 8.57 43.17 25.53
CA GLU A 164 8.42 44.61 25.76
C GLU A 164 9.33 44.97 26.95
N SER A 165 10.56 45.35 26.64
CA SER A 165 11.40 46.10 27.56
C SER A 165 10.99 47.55 27.47
N SER A 166 10.08 47.96 28.36
CA SER A 166 9.78 49.36 28.61
C SER A 166 11.06 50.09 29.01
N ILE A 167 11.54 50.93 28.10
CA ILE A 167 12.53 51.96 28.37
C ILE A 167 11.82 53.03 29.21
N SER A 168 12.18 53.15 30.47
CA SER A 168 11.90 54.34 31.28
C SER A 168 13.18 55.18 31.33
N LEU A 169 13.13 56.36 30.72
CA LEU A 169 14.12 57.42 30.85
C LEU A 169 13.44 58.62 31.49
N ALA A 170 14.12 59.18 32.49
CA ALA A 170 13.88 60.43 33.23
C ALA A 170 12.77 60.42 34.29
#